data_AF-A0A7S7PQJ4-F1
#
_entry.id   AF-A0A7S7PQJ4-F1
#
_cell.length_a   1.000
_cell.length_b   1.000
_cell.length_c   1.000
_cell.angle_alpha   90.00
_cell.angle_beta   90.00
_cell.angle_gamma   90.00
#
_symmetry.space_group_name_H-M   'P 1'
#
loop_
_entity.id
_entity.type
_entity.pdbx_description
1 polymer ?
#
loop_
_entity_poly.entity_id
_entity_poly.type
_entity_poly.pdbx_seq_one_letter_code
_entity_poly.pdbx_strand_id
1 'polypeptide(L)'
;MNIKKDGKGQPYIEWEIGPGGFKRAWIQHREADKDWASTGRYLNVVRVDEYDKGPSGNATDFPIFSQLSDEQILIAFVSSVCAITGCVLTNR
;
A
#
# COMPACT_ATOMS: atom_id res chain seq x y z
N MET A 1 -4.36 2.63 -11.94
CA MET A 1 -3.20 2.67 -11.03
C MET A 1 -2.68 4.10 -10.93
N ASN A 2 -2.95 4.75 -9.81
CA ASN A 2 -2.54 6.12 -9.52
C ASN A 2 -1.80 6.14 -8.18
N ILE A 3 -0.57 6.66 -8.14
CA ILE A 3 0.19 6.81 -6.90
C ILE A 3 -0.19 8.14 -6.27
N LYS A 4 -0.79 8.06 -5.09
CA LYS A 4 -1.23 9.20 -4.29
C LYS A 4 -0.29 9.38 -3.10
N LYS A 5 -0.39 10.51 -2.39
CA LYS A 5 0.36 10.78 -1.16
C LYS A 5 -0.60 10.99 0.01
N ASP A 6 -0.30 10.38 1.15
CA ASP A 6 -1.09 10.57 2.37
C ASP A 6 -0.78 11.92 3.05
N GLY A 7 -1.40 12.19 4.20
CA GLY A 7 -1.17 13.40 4.97
C GLY A 7 0.26 13.56 5.52
N LYS A 8 1.10 12.52 5.42
CA LYS A 8 2.51 12.51 5.80
C LYS A 8 3.44 12.46 4.57
N GLY A 9 2.90 12.59 3.36
CA GLY A 9 3.66 12.55 2.12
C GLY A 9 4.09 11.15 1.67
N GLN A 10 3.62 10.09 2.33
CA GLN A 10 3.97 8.70 2.00
C GLN A 10 3.17 8.24 0.77
N PRO A 11 3.82 7.58 -0.20
CA PRO A 11 3.16 7.14 -1.41
C PRO A 11 2.23 5.96 -1.11
N TYR A 12 1.06 5.94 -1.75
CA TYR A 12 0.09 4.87 -1.64
C TYR A 12 -0.68 4.62 -2.95
N ILE A 13 -1.23 3.42 -3.08
CA ILE A 13 -2.13 3.02 -4.15
C ILE A 13 -3.41 2.44 -3.51
N GLU A 14 -4.55 2.82 -4.05
CA GLU A 14 -5.84 2.20 -3.76
C GLU A 14 -6.38 1.47 -4.97
N TRP A 15 -7.09 0.36 -4.73
CA TRP A 15 -7.76 -0.40 -5.77
C TRP A 15 -9.03 -1.06 -5.23
N GLU A 16 -9.95 -1.35 -6.16
CA GLU A 16 -11.21 -2.04 -5.87
C GLU A 16 -10.97 -3.56 -5.84
N ILE A 17 -11.44 -4.24 -4.79
CA ILE A 17 -11.33 -5.70 -4.60
C ILE A 17 -12.66 -6.43 -4.83
N GLY A 18 -13.68 -5.71 -5.30
CA GLY A 18 -15.05 -6.16 -5.51
C GLY A 18 -16.02 -4.98 -5.32
N PRO A 19 -17.30 -5.13 -5.69
CA PRO A 19 -18.26 -4.03 -5.64
C PRO A 19 -18.32 -3.38 -4.25
N GLY A 20 -17.89 -2.12 -4.17
CA GLY A 20 -17.90 -1.32 -2.93
C GLY A 20 -16.84 -1.73 -1.89
N GLY A 21 -15.88 -2.58 -2.24
CA GLY A 21 -14.76 -2.97 -1.38
C GLY A 21 -13.44 -2.45 -1.93
N PHE A 22 -12.65 -1.81 -1.08
CA PHE A 22 -11.37 -1.23 -1.49
C PHE A 22 -10.23 -1.68 -0.58
N LYS A 23 -9.03 -1.66 -1.13
CA LYS A 23 -7.79 -1.81 -0.36
C LYS A 23 -6.85 -0.65 -0.64
N ARG A 24 -5.99 -0.38 0.34
CA ARG A 24 -4.87 0.56 0.23
C ARG A 24 -3.58 -0.16 0.56
N ALA A 25 -2.54 0.11 -0.23
CA ALA A 25 -1.16 -0.21 0.09
C ALA A 25 -0.33 1.08 0.12
N TRP A 26 0.56 1.24 1.09
CA TRP A 26 1.46 2.40 1.17
C TRP A 26 2.85 2.00 1.69
N ILE A 27 3.83 2.86 1.43
CA ILE A 27 5.18 2.68 1.97
C ILE A 27 5.35 3.55 3.21
N GLN A 28 5.54 2.91 4.34
CA GLN A 28 5.85 3.58 5.60
C GLN A 28 7.34 3.60 5.87
N HIS A 29 7.87 4.81 6.05
CA HIS A 29 9.20 5.04 6.60
C HIS A 29 9.10 5.09 8.12
N ARG A 30 9.89 4.27 8.81
CA ARG A 30 9.90 4.19 10.27
C ARG A 30 11.19 4.73 10.84
N GLU A 31 11.05 5.37 11.99
CA GLU A 31 12.18 5.74 12.84
C GLU A 31 12.74 4.48 13.52
N ALA A 32 14.02 4.54 13.93
CA ALA A 32 14.77 3.39 14.42
C ALA A 32 14.11 2.71 15.64
N ASP A 33 13.41 3.45 16.48
CA ASP A 33 12.70 2.94 17.67
C ASP A 33 11.46 2.08 17.31
N LYS A 34 10.91 2.25 16.11
CA LYS A 34 9.70 1.57 15.61
C LYS A 34 10.01 0.58 14.48
N ASP A 35 11.29 0.42 14.16
CA ASP A 35 11.81 -0.44 13.10
C ASP A 35 12.31 -1.77 13.65
N TRP A 36 11.39 -2.65 14.02
CA TRP A 36 11.70 -3.96 14.60
C TRP A 36 12.49 -4.88 13.65
N ALA A 37 12.36 -4.68 12.34
CA ALA A 37 13.04 -5.47 11.31
C ALA A 37 14.33 -4.82 10.79
N SER A 38 14.70 -3.63 11.29
CA SER A 38 15.89 -2.89 10.84
C SER A 38 15.93 -2.62 9.32
N THR A 39 14.76 -2.38 8.71
CA THR A 39 14.65 -2.10 7.26
C THR A 39 14.42 -0.63 6.92
N GLY A 40 14.02 0.18 7.89
CA GLY A 40 13.61 1.58 7.73
C GLY A 40 12.32 1.78 6.92
N ARG A 41 11.93 0.82 6.08
CA ARG A 41 10.77 0.86 5.19
C ARG A 41 9.90 -0.38 5.32
N TYR A 42 8.60 -0.17 5.29
CA TYR A 42 7.57 -1.21 5.35
C TYR A 42 6.53 -0.97 4.27
N LEU A 43 6.07 -2.06 3.66
CA LEU A 43 4.84 -2.06 2.86
C LEU A 43 3.70 -2.39 3.80
N ASN A 44 2.73 -1.48 3.92
CA ASN A 44 1.54 -1.72 4.70
C ASN A 44 0.34 -1.93 3.78
N VAL A 45 -0.56 -2.84 4.16
CA VAL A 45 -1.76 -3.13 3.39
C VAL A 45 -2.96 -3.25 4.31
N VAL A 46 -4.07 -2.62 3.92
CA VAL A 46 -5.31 -2.60 4.73
C VAL A 46 -6.54 -2.48 3.85
N ARG A 47 -7.70 -2.84 4.41
CA ARG A 47 -9.00 -2.53 3.82
C ARG A 47 -9.28 -1.02 3.97
N VAL A 48 -9.99 -0.46 3.01
CA VAL A 48 -10.61 0.87 3.16
C VAL A 48 -12.10 0.73 2.88
N ASP A 49 -12.91 1.36 3.73
CA ASP A 49 -14.37 1.24 3.67
C ASP A 49 -14.94 2.05 2.50
N GLU A 50 -14.29 3.16 2.20
CA GLU A 50 -14.61 4.05 1.09
C GLU A 50 -13.31 4.50 0.42
N TYR A 51 -13.33 4.64 -0.90
CA TYR A 51 -12.20 5.16 -1.67
C TYR A 51 -11.79 6.55 -1.14
N ASP A 52 -10.49 6.81 -1.04
CA ASP A 52 -9.91 8.05 -0.51
C ASP A 52 -10.20 8.41 0.95
N LYS A 53 -11.00 7.64 1.71
CA LYS A 53 -11.29 7.95 3.12
C LYS A 53 -10.19 7.54 4.10
N GLY A 54 -9.20 6.76 3.64
CA GLY A 54 -8.08 6.31 4.46
C GLY A 54 -8.28 4.90 5.03
N PRO A 55 -7.26 4.41 5.76
CA PRO A 55 -7.21 3.02 6.27
C PRO A 55 -8.33 2.71 7.27
N SER A 56 -9.03 1.59 7.11
CA SER A 56 -9.94 1.05 8.12
C SER A 56 -9.34 -0.21 8.78
N GLY A 57 -8.94 -0.07 10.05
CA GLY A 57 -8.42 -1.17 10.88
C GLY A 57 -6.90 -1.33 10.91
N ASN A 58 -6.46 -2.51 11.33
CA ASN A 58 -5.04 -2.83 11.52
C ASN A 58 -4.40 -3.24 10.20
N ALA A 59 -3.34 -2.55 9.81
CA ALA A 59 -2.58 -2.87 8.62
C ALA A 59 -1.74 -4.13 8.83
N THR A 60 -1.53 -4.88 7.76
CA THR A 60 -0.47 -5.91 7.72
C THR A 60 0.83 -5.24 7.28
N ASP A 61 1.91 -5.51 8.01
CA ASP A 61 3.21 -4.89 7.81
C ASP A 61 4.18 -5.89 7.18
N PHE A 62 4.77 -5.54 6.04
CA PHE A 62 5.83 -6.30 5.39
C PHE A 62 7.13 -5.50 5.40
N PRO A 63 8.18 -5.96 6.12
CA PRO A 63 9.49 -5.28 6.07
C PRO A 63 10.10 -5.36 4.67
N ILE A 64 10.68 -4.24 4.21
CA ILE A 64 11.22 -4.12 2.85
C ILE A 64 12.75 -4.20 2.88
N PHE A 65 13.30 -5.31 2.39
CA PHE A 65 14.74 -5.49 2.18
C PHE A 65 15.21 -5.10 0.76
N SER A 66 14.25 -4.90 -0.15
CA SER A 66 14.52 -4.55 -1.54
C SER A 66 15.11 -3.14 -1.67
N GLN A 67 15.96 -2.94 -2.69
CA GLN A 67 16.53 -1.63 -3.04
C GLN A 67 15.66 -0.85 -4.03
N LEU A 68 14.52 -1.41 -4.45
CA LEU A 68 13.57 -0.70 -5.33
C LEU A 68 13.05 0.58 -4.66
N SER A 69 12.67 1.55 -5.49
CA SER A 69 12.00 2.75 -5.03
C SER A 69 10.61 2.42 -4.46
N ASP A 70 10.10 3.28 -3.59
CA ASP A 70 8.78 3.11 -2.98
C ASP A 70 7.67 2.92 -4.03
N GLU A 71 7.73 3.70 -5.10
CA GLU A 71 6.79 3.62 -6.22
C GLU A 71 6.89 2.27 -6.96
N GLN A 72 8.11 1.81 -7.23
CA GLN A 72 8.33 0.51 -7.89
C GLN A 72 7.80 -0.64 -7.03
N ILE A 73 7.99 -0.58 -5.71
CA ILE A 73 7.49 -1.60 -4.78
C ILE A 73 5.96 -1.61 -4.77
N LEU A 74 5.32 -0.44 -4.69
CA LEU A 74 3.86 -0.33 -4.72
C LEU A 74 3.28 -0.86 -6.03
N ILE A 75 3.84 -0.44 -7.17
CA ILE A 75 3.41 -0.89 -8.49
C ILE A 75 3.56 -2.40 -8.59
N ALA A 76 4.72 -2.96 -8.24
CA ALA A 76 4.98 -4.39 -8.32
C ALA A 76 4.01 -5.18 -7.45
N PHE A 77 3.79 -4.76 -6.20
CA PHE A 77 2.89 -5.44 -5.27
C PHE A 77 1.45 -5.41 -5.75
N VAL A 78 0.89 -4.22 -5.99
CA VAL A 78 -0.53 -4.10 -6.34
C VAL A 78 -0.81 -4.74 -7.71
N SER A 79 0.11 -4.59 -8.68
CA SER A 79 -0.02 -5.28 -9.98
C SER A 79 -0.03 -6.80 -9.80
N SER A 80 0.83 -7.35 -8.95
CA SER A 80 0.87 -8.78 -8.67
C SER A 80 -0.42 -9.26 -8.01
N VAL A 81 -0.92 -8.54 -6.99
CA VAL A 81 -2.19 -8.86 -6.33
C VAL A 81 -3.35 -8.82 -7.31
N CYS A 82 -3.45 -7.78 -8.14
CA CYS A 82 -4.48 -7.66 -9.16
C CYS A 82 -4.40 -8.79 -10.20
N ALA A 83 -3.20 -9.13 -10.67
CA ALA A 83 -2.99 -10.24 -11.61
C ALA A 83 -3.40 -11.60 -11.01
N ILE A 84 -3.12 -11.83 -9.72
CA ILE A 84 -3.47 -13.07 -9.01
C ILE A 84 -4.98 -13.16 -8.74
N THR A 85 -5.61 -12.05 -8.36
CA THR A 85 -7.00 -12.03 -7.87
C THR A 85 -8.02 -11.69 -8.95
N GLY A 86 -7.59 -11.18 -10.11
CA GLY A 86 -8.47 -10.65 -11.14
C GLY A 86 -9.05 -9.25 -10.83
N CYS A 87 -8.62 -8.60 -9.74
CA CYS A 87 -9.07 -7.25 -9.40
C CYS A 87 -8.55 -6.21 -10.40
N VAL A 88 -9.39 -5.24 -10.77
CA VAL A 88 -9.04 -4.25 -11.80
C VAL A 88 -8.32 -3.04 -11.19
N LEU A 89 -7.20 -2.68 -11.83
CA LEU A 89 -6.49 -1.44 -11.55
C LEU A 89 -7.20 -0.26 -12.22
N THR A 90 -8.18 0.33 -11.54
CA THR A 90 -8.84 1.52 -12.07
C THR A 90 -7.92 2.74 -11.99
N ASN A 91 -7.93 3.59 -13.02
CA ASN A 91 -7.30 4.91 -13.01
C ASN A 91 -8.29 5.93 -12.43
N ARG A 92 -8.60 5.81 -11.12
CA ARG A 92 -9.43 6.78 -10.40
C ARG A 92 -8.57 7.76 -9.63
#